data_AF-A0A939AK94-F1
#
_entry.id   AF-A0A939AK94-F1
#
_cell.length_a   1.000
_cell.length_b   1.000
_cell.length_c   1.000
_cell.angle_alpha   90.00
_cell.angle_beta   90.00
_cell.angle_gamma   90.00
#
_symmetry.space_group_name_H-M   'P 1'
#
loop_
_entity.id
_entity.type
_entity.pdbx_description
1 polymer ?
#
loop_
_entity_poly.entity_id
_entity_poly.type
_entity_poly.pdbx_seq_one_letter_code
_entity_poly.pdbx_strand_id
1 'polypeptide(L)'
;MTTSPEKKQLTDILSERNPSVDWKTRLNSPTRRLLGFLENISLRLEAPIQWLIHDPRFNPLYHTGTITIFLLAVILFTGIYLTMFYPFGFTFSYQAVANIEANFTGRIMRAMHRYASDLAVIFALLHGWRTFFQDRFRGPRWLAWVTGIGMAVVIWFIGITGYWLIWDERAALLN
;
A
#
# COMPACT_ATOMS: atom_id res chain seq x y z
N MET A 1 2.32 5.64 41.63
CA MET A 1 2.23 6.63 40.52
C MET A 1 3.48 7.50 40.56
N THR A 2 4.60 7.03 40.01
CA THR A 2 5.80 7.84 39.85
C THR A 2 5.94 8.10 38.35
N THR A 3 5.64 9.31 37.90
CA THR A 3 6.00 9.69 36.53
C THR A 3 7.52 9.65 36.45
N SER A 4 8.06 8.76 35.60
CA SER A 4 9.51 8.68 35.34
C SER A 4 10.08 10.10 35.13
N PRO A 5 11.21 10.46 35.75
CA PRO A 5 11.79 11.81 35.70
C PRO A 5 11.94 12.34 34.27
N GLU A 6 12.20 11.46 33.31
CA GLU A 6 12.30 11.76 31.87
C GLU A 6 10.99 12.32 31.27
N LYS A 7 9.83 11.77 31.65
CA LYS A 7 8.54 12.24 31.12
C LYS A 7 8.20 13.65 31.59
N LYS A 8 8.56 13.98 32.83
CA LYS A 8 8.36 15.31 33.39
C LYS A 8 9.23 16.34 32.67
N GLN A 9 10.50 16.00 32.45
CA GLN A 9 11.42 16.86 31.71
C GLN A 9 10.93 17.13 30.27
N LEU A 10 10.43 16.10 29.57
CA LEU A 10 9.86 16.24 28.23
C LEU A 10 8.60 17.11 28.20
N THR A 11 7.68 16.97 29.17
CA THR A 11 6.49 17.83 29.24
C THR A 11 6.86 19.29 29.44
N ASP A 12 7.86 19.56 30.29
CA ASP A 12 8.27 20.91 30.63
C ASP A 12 8.88 21.60 29.40
N ILE A 13 9.83 20.93 28.72
CA ILE A 13 10.47 21.43 27.48
C ILE A 13 9.43 21.71 26.38
N LEU A 14 8.47 20.81 26.18
CA LEU A 14 7.46 20.98 25.12
C LEU A 14 6.48 22.11 25.44
N SER A 15 6.15 22.29 26.72
CA SER A 15 5.27 23.37 27.19
C SER A 15 5.96 24.73 27.06
N GLU A 16 7.27 24.80 27.32
CA GLU A 16 8.08 25.99 27.04
C GLU A 16 8.13 26.30 25.55
N ARG A 17 8.33 25.28 24.70
CA ARG A 17 8.49 25.49 23.25
C ARG A 17 7.18 25.83 22.54
N ASN A 18 6.05 25.33 23.03
CA ASN A 18 4.72 25.64 22.50
C ASN A 18 3.67 25.64 23.63
N PRO A 19 3.42 26.80 24.27
CA PRO A 19 2.52 26.91 25.41
C PRO A 19 1.04 26.81 25.05
N SER A 20 0.68 26.92 23.76
CA SER A 20 -0.72 26.83 23.31
C SER A 20 -1.32 25.42 23.42
N VAL A 21 -0.47 24.40 23.63
CA VAL A 21 -0.86 22.99 23.62
C VAL A 21 -0.67 22.40 25.01
N ASP A 22 -1.72 21.81 25.58
CA ASP A 22 -1.60 21.03 26.81
C ASP A 22 -0.94 19.67 26.51
N TRP A 23 0.38 19.62 26.71
CA TRP A 23 1.18 18.43 26.48
C TRP A 23 0.90 17.32 27.50
N LYS A 24 0.45 17.67 28.71
CA LYS A 24 0.21 16.69 29.77
C LYS A 24 -0.97 15.79 29.41
N THR A 25 -2.06 16.34 28.87
CA THR A 25 -3.20 15.55 28.39
C THR A 25 -2.86 14.81 27.10
N ARG A 26 -2.19 15.46 26.14
CA ARG A 26 -1.81 14.86 24.85
C ARG A 26 -0.93 13.62 25.00
N LEU A 27 0.12 13.70 25.83
CA LEU A 27 1.05 12.59 26.05
C LEU A 27 0.42 11.42 26.83
N ASN A 28 -0.59 11.71 27.66
CA ASN A 28 -1.28 10.70 28.45
C ASN A 28 -2.53 10.12 27.78
N SER A 29 -2.91 10.62 26.59
CA SER A 29 -4.12 10.19 25.89
C SER A 29 -4.12 8.68 25.56
N PRO A 30 -5.29 8.02 25.59
CA PRO A 30 -5.42 6.60 25.21
C PRO A 30 -4.89 6.34 23.79
N THR A 31 -5.12 7.28 22.87
CA THR A 31 -4.67 7.20 21.48
C THR A 31 -3.15 7.16 21.37
N ARG A 32 -2.42 7.98 22.14
CA ARG A 32 -0.94 7.96 22.14
C ARG A 32 -0.39 6.64 22.67
N ARG A 33 -1.04 6.07 23.68
CA ARG A 33 -0.67 4.75 24.22
C ARG A 33 -0.89 3.64 23.20
N LEU A 34 -2.04 3.67 22.51
CA LEU A 34 -2.32 2.73 21.42
C LEU A 34 -1.29 2.85 20.30
N LEU A 35 -1.01 4.08 19.83
CA LEU A 35 0.00 4.30 18.78
C LEU A 35 1.38 3.79 19.18
N GLY A 36 1.84 4.05 20.41
CA GLY A 36 3.14 3.53 20.88
C GLY A 36 3.15 2.00 21.01
N PHE A 37 2.02 1.38 21.36
CA PHE A 37 1.88 -0.08 21.34
C PHE A 37 1.93 -0.64 19.91
N LEU A 38 1.22 -0.02 18.97
CA LEU A 38 1.23 -0.38 17.56
C LEU A 38 2.63 -0.22 16.94
N GLU A 39 3.31 0.88 17.25
CA GLU A 39 4.70 1.13 16.83
C GLU A 39 5.63 0.02 17.33
N ASN A 40 5.52 -0.37 18.61
CA ASN A 40 6.30 -1.47 19.16
C ASN A 40 6.01 -2.82 18.47
N ILE A 41 4.76 -3.09 18.11
CA ILE A 41 4.42 -4.28 17.31
C ILE A 41 5.10 -4.20 15.95
N SER A 42 5.00 -3.06 15.26
CA SER A 42 5.62 -2.87 13.95
C SER A 42 7.13 -3.09 14.01
N LEU A 43 7.81 -2.54 15.02
CA LEU A 43 9.25 -2.72 15.20
C LEU A 43 9.62 -4.18 15.50
N ARG A 44 8.80 -4.92 16.25
CA ARG A 44 9.01 -6.35 16.49
C ARG A 44 8.81 -7.19 15.23
N LEU A 45 7.87 -6.81 14.36
CA LEU A 45 7.68 -7.45 13.06
C LEU A 45 8.84 -7.15 12.11
N GLU A 46 9.46 -5.98 12.23
CA GLU A 46 10.66 -5.62 11.44
C GLU A 46 11.94 -6.30 11.95
N ALA A 47 12.02 -6.66 13.23
CA ALA A 47 13.19 -7.30 13.84
C ALA A 47 13.74 -8.54 13.10
N PRO A 48 12.92 -9.54 12.68
CA PRO A 48 13.43 -10.69 11.92
C PRO A 48 13.98 -10.29 10.55
N ILE A 49 13.40 -9.27 9.90
CA ILE A 49 13.85 -8.78 8.59
C ILE A 49 15.15 -8.00 8.73
N GLN A 50 15.30 -7.21 9.79
CA GLN A 50 16.53 -6.50 10.11
C GLN A 50 17.66 -7.45 10.53
N TRP A 51 17.33 -8.56 11.19
CA TRP A 51 18.30 -9.60 11.48
C TRP A 51 18.80 -10.29 10.19
N LEU A 52 17.90 -10.54 9.23
CA LEU A 52 18.28 -11.11 7.94
C LEU A 52 19.07 -10.11 7.08
N ILE A 53 18.62 -8.86 7.04
CA ILE A 53 19.19 -7.76 6.24
C ILE A 53 19.93 -6.82 7.18
N HIS A 54 21.20 -7.14 7.43
CA HIS A 54 22.07 -6.45 8.38
C HIS A 54 22.25 -4.94 8.11
N ASP A 55 22.08 -4.50 6.85
CA ASP A 55 22.16 -3.09 6.46
C ASP A 55 20.76 -2.49 6.25
N PRO A 56 20.34 -1.50 7.05
CA PRO A 56 19.05 -0.82 6.92
C PRO A 56 18.73 -0.26 5.53
N ARG A 57 19.76 0.06 4.73
CA ARG A 57 19.59 0.64 3.38
C ARG A 57 18.90 -0.30 2.41
N PHE A 58 19.15 -1.61 2.54
CA PHE A 58 18.61 -2.65 1.67
C PHE A 58 17.30 -3.23 2.17
N ASN A 59 16.74 -2.73 3.28
CA ASN A 59 15.49 -3.25 3.79
C ASN A 59 14.31 -2.79 2.90
N PRO A 60 13.65 -3.71 2.17
CA PRO A 60 12.61 -3.38 1.20
C PRO A 60 11.38 -2.72 1.86
N LEU A 61 11.19 -2.93 3.17
CA LEU A 61 10.08 -2.31 3.91
C LEU A 61 10.17 -0.78 3.94
N TYR A 62 11.37 -0.20 3.82
CA TYR A 62 11.54 1.25 3.77
C TYR A 62 11.19 1.83 2.40
N HIS A 63 11.21 1.00 1.37
CA HIS A 63 11.00 1.40 -0.03
C HIS A 63 9.63 0.96 -0.57
N THR A 64 8.70 0.57 0.31
CA THR A 64 7.36 0.09 -0.05
C THR A 64 6.57 1.06 -0.95
N GLY A 65 6.70 2.37 -0.72
CA GLY A 65 6.08 3.39 -1.56
C GLY A 65 6.67 3.41 -2.98
N THR A 66 7.99 3.41 -3.10
CA THR A 66 8.69 3.37 -4.40
C THR A 66 8.39 2.08 -5.17
N ILE A 67 8.38 0.93 -4.48
CA ILE A 67 8.00 -0.37 -5.06
C ILE A 67 6.56 -0.31 -5.60
N THR A 68 5.63 0.28 -4.84
CA THR A 68 4.24 0.45 -5.29
C THR A 68 4.14 1.27 -6.58
N ILE A 69 4.85 2.41 -6.66
CA ILE A 69 4.88 3.26 -7.86
C ILE A 69 5.48 2.51 -9.05
N PHE A 70 6.58 1.77 -8.84
CA PHE A 70 7.18 0.95 -9.88
C PHE A 70 6.20 -0.11 -10.40
N LEU A 71 5.51 -0.83 -9.52
CA LEU A 71 4.50 -1.82 -9.90
C LEU A 71 3.33 -1.18 -10.65
N LEU A 72 2.87 -0.01 -10.23
CA LEU A 72 1.85 0.76 -10.97
C LEU A 72 2.30 1.12 -12.38
N ALA A 73 3.58 1.48 -12.58
CA ALA A 73 4.13 1.71 -13.92
C ALA A 73 4.13 0.42 -14.75
N VAL A 74 4.54 -0.72 -14.18
CA VAL A 74 4.48 -2.03 -14.86
C VAL A 74 3.05 -2.38 -15.27
N ILE A 75 2.08 -2.20 -14.37
CA ILE A 75 0.65 -2.43 -14.65
C ILE A 75 0.17 -1.50 -15.77
N LEU A 76 0.55 -0.23 -15.75
CA LEU A 76 0.18 0.74 -16.78
C LEU A 76 0.69 0.31 -18.16
N PHE A 77 1.98 0.00 -18.30
CA PHE A 77 2.56 -0.39 -19.59
C PHE A 77 2.00 -1.71 -20.11
N THR A 78 1.90 -2.72 -19.23
CA THR A 78 1.31 -4.01 -19.59
C THR A 78 -0.19 -3.89 -19.91
N GLY A 79 -0.92 -3.01 -19.21
CA GLY A 79 -2.34 -2.76 -19.45
C GLY A 79 -2.58 -2.05 -20.78
N ILE A 80 -1.77 -1.05 -21.12
CA ILE A 80 -1.78 -0.41 -22.45
C ILE A 80 -1.54 -1.45 -23.54
N TYR A 81 -0.54 -2.32 -23.37
CA TYR A 81 -0.29 -3.41 -24.31
C TYR A 81 -1.50 -4.33 -24.47
N LEU A 82 -2.08 -4.80 -23.37
CA LEU A 82 -3.23 -5.72 -23.41
C LEU A 82 -4.46 -5.08 -24.06
N THR A 83 -4.73 -3.81 -23.76
CA THR A 83 -5.88 -3.08 -24.35
C THR A 83 -5.75 -2.85 -25.85
N MET A 84 -4.54 -2.78 -26.41
CA MET A 84 -4.34 -2.71 -27.87
C MET A 84 -4.82 -3.96 -28.61
N PHE A 85 -4.76 -5.13 -27.95
CA PHE A 85 -5.16 -6.42 -28.53
C PHE A 85 -6.51 -6.93 -27.99
N TYR A 86 -7.13 -6.19 -27.08
CA TYR A 86 -8.42 -6.54 -26.50
C TYR A 86 -9.54 -5.72 -27.20
N PRO A 87 -10.42 -6.36 -27.98
CA PRO A 87 -11.49 -5.67 -28.68
C PRO A 87 -12.55 -5.15 -27.69
N PHE A 88 -13.10 -3.97 -27.99
CA PHE A 88 -14.20 -3.41 -27.21
C PHE A 88 -15.52 -4.12 -27.58
N GLY A 89 -16.05 -4.94 -26.67
CA GLY A 89 -17.36 -5.60 -26.83
C GLY A 89 -17.50 -6.88 -26.01
N PHE A 90 -18.71 -7.14 -25.49
CA PHE A 90 -18.99 -8.28 -24.61
C PHE A 90 -18.98 -9.64 -25.33
N THR A 91 -19.25 -9.67 -26.64
CA THR A 91 -19.54 -10.91 -27.38
C THR A 91 -18.31 -11.79 -27.62
N PHE A 92 -17.08 -11.26 -27.48
CA PHE A 92 -15.84 -11.99 -27.81
C PHE A 92 -14.71 -11.83 -26.77
N SER A 93 -15.03 -11.40 -25.55
CA SER A 93 -14.06 -11.16 -24.46
C SER A 93 -13.15 -12.36 -24.19
N TYR A 94 -13.72 -13.57 -24.17
CA TYR A 94 -12.96 -14.81 -23.95
C TYR A 94 -12.01 -15.13 -25.11
N GLN A 95 -12.49 -15.05 -26.36
CA GLN A 95 -11.67 -15.30 -27.54
C GLN A 95 -10.52 -14.29 -27.66
N ALA A 96 -10.74 -13.04 -27.27
CA ALA A 96 -9.69 -12.03 -27.22
C ALA A 96 -8.55 -12.43 -26.27
N VAL A 97 -8.89 -12.91 -25.07
CA VAL A 97 -7.90 -13.40 -24.10
C VAL A 97 -7.16 -14.61 -24.66
N ALA A 98 -7.88 -15.58 -25.25
CA ALA A 98 -7.26 -16.76 -25.87
C ALA A 98 -6.27 -16.38 -26.99
N ASN A 99 -6.62 -15.40 -27.82
CA ASN A 99 -5.74 -14.88 -28.88
C ASN A 99 -4.49 -14.18 -28.32
N ILE A 100 -4.62 -13.45 -27.21
CA ILE A 100 -3.49 -12.84 -26.51
C ILE A 100 -2.58 -13.94 -25.93
N GLU A 101 -3.15 -14.97 -25.30
CA GLU A 101 -2.39 -16.07 -24.69
C GLU A 101 -1.73 -17.02 -25.70
N ALA A 102 -2.28 -17.12 -26.92
CA ALA A 102 -1.68 -17.90 -28.01
C ALA A 102 -0.26 -17.40 -28.36
N ASN A 103 -0.01 -16.10 -28.19
CA ASN A 103 1.30 -15.50 -28.39
C ASN A 103 2.15 -15.57 -27.12
N PHE A 104 3.42 -15.95 -27.23
CA PHE A 104 4.35 -16.00 -26.10
C PHE A 104 4.45 -14.65 -25.35
N THR A 105 4.61 -13.56 -26.11
CA THR A 105 4.68 -12.20 -25.55
C THR A 105 3.39 -11.81 -24.84
N GLY A 106 2.22 -12.11 -25.42
CA GLY A 106 0.93 -11.78 -24.84
C GLY A 106 0.69 -12.51 -23.52
N ARG A 107 1.06 -13.79 -23.45
CA ARG A 107 1.03 -14.58 -22.21
C ARG A 107 1.94 -14.01 -21.12
N ILE A 108 3.16 -13.57 -21.46
CA ILE A 108 4.05 -12.91 -20.50
C ILE A 108 3.45 -11.58 -20.03
N MET A 109 2.98 -10.73 -20.94
CA MET A 109 2.42 -9.42 -20.59
C MET A 109 1.19 -9.57 -19.69
N ARG A 110 0.32 -10.55 -19.96
CA ARG A 110 -0.83 -10.87 -19.12
C ARG A 110 -0.44 -11.39 -17.74
N ALA A 111 0.53 -12.30 -17.66
CA ALA A 111 1.05 -12.79 -16.39
C ALA A 111 1.68 -11.65 -15.58
N MET A 112 2.52 -10.82 -16.20
CA MET A 112 3.11 -9.64 -15.57
C MET A 112 2.05 -8.67 -15.06
N HIS A 113 1.04 -8.34 -15.88
CA HIS A 113 -0.05 -7.46 -15.47
C HIS A 113 -0.78 -7.99 -14.24
N ARG A 114 -1.09 -9.30 -14.22
CA ARG A 114 -1.79 -9.93 -13.09
C ARG A 114 -0.95 -9.93 -11.82
N TYR A 115 0.27 -10.46 -11.87
CA TYR A 115 1.13 -10.55 -10.68
C TYR A 115 1.57 -9.17 -10.19
N ALA A 116 1.85 -8.22 -11.09
CA ALA A 116 2.16 -6.86 -10.71
C ALA A 116 0.97 -6.18 -10.02
N SER A 117 -0.26 -6.42 -10.48
CA SER A 117 -1.48 -5.91 -9.84
C SER A 117 -1.65 -6.43 -8.41
N ASP A 118 -1.49 -7.73 -8.21
CA ASP A 118 -1.59 -8.35 -6.88
C ASP A 118 -0.50 -7.79 -5.94
N LEU A 119 0.74 -7.69 -6.42
CA LEU A 119 1.84 -7.11 -5.66
C LEU A 119 1.62 -5.61 -5.37
N ALA A 120 1.11 -4.83 -6.33
CA ALA A 120 0.88 -3.40 -6.12
C ALA A 120 -0.10 -3.14 -4.99
N VAL A 121 -1.18 -3.92 -4.90
CA VAL A 121 -2.15 -3.84 -3.81
C VAL A 121 -1.49 -4.20 -2.47
N ILE A 122 -0.72 -5.30 -2.42
CA ILE A 122 -0.01 -5.73 -1.20
C ILE A 122 0.96 -4.64 -0.72
N PHE A 123 1.80 -4.11 -1.61
CA PHE A 123 2.78 -3.08 -1.26
C PHE A 123 2.13 -1.74 -0.91
N ALA A 124 1.02 -1.37 -1.56
CA ALA A 124 0.25 -0.18 -1.19
C ALA A 124 -0.33 -0.29 0.22
N LEU A 125 -0.88 -1.46 0.57
CA LEU A 125 -1.38 -1.73 1.93
C LEU A 125 -0.25 -1.72 2.96
N LEU A 126 0.90 -2.32 2.65
CA LEU A 126 2.08 -2.27 3.52
C LEU A 126 2.60 -0.84 3.71
N HIS A 127 2.59 -0.03 2.65
CA HIS A 127 2.97 1.39 2.72
C HIS A 127 2.00 2.18 3.61
N GLY A 128 0.70 1.95 3.46
CA GLY A 128 -0.34 2.54 4.29
C GLY A 128 -0.22 2.13 5.76
N TRP A 129 -0.05 0.83 6.03
CA TRP A 129 0.21 0.28 7.36
C TRP A 129 1.38 0.98 8.01
N ARG A 130 2.54 1.02 7.37
CA ARG A 130 3.74 1.64 7.94
C ARG A 130 3.51 3.13 8.28
N THR A 131 2.84 3.85 7.40
CA THR A 131 2.56 5.29 7.58
C THR A 131 1.60 5.54 8.75
N PHE A 132 0.63 4.64 8.94
CA PHE A 132 -0.30 4.69 10.06
C PHE A 132 0.37 4.34 11.39
N PHE A 133 1.09 3.22 11.44
CA PHE A 133 1.69 2.70 12.66
C PHE A 133 2.84 3.57 13.19
N GLN A 134 3.52 4.32 12.32
CA GLN A 134 4.60 5.25 12.69
C GLN A 134 4.09 6.68 12.97
N ASP A 135 2.76 6.87 13.09
CA ASP A 135 2.09 8.18 13.27
C ASP A 135 2.55 9.25 12.25
N ARG A 136 2.94 8.82 11.04
CA ARG A 136 3.50 9.71 10.00
C ARG A 136 2.41 10.42 9.19
N PHE A 137 1.15 10.15 9.45
CA PHE A 137 -0.01 10.69 8.73
C PHE A 137 -0.47 12.08 9.22
N ARG A 138 0.01 12.55 10.38
CA ARG A 138 -0.41 13.84 10.98
C ARG A 138 0.49 15.01 10.57
N GLY A 139 0.02 16.23 10.84
CA GLY A 139 0.78 17.47 10.61
C GLY A 139 0.83 17.84 9.13
N PRO A 140 1.98 18.29 8.58
CA PRO A 140 2.07 18.77 7.18
C PRO A 140 1.80 17.67 6.13
N ARG A 141 1.74 16.39 6.54
CA ARG A 141 1.53 15.23 5.67
C ARG A 141 0.08 14.72 5.63
N TRP A 142 -0.85 15.44 6.26
CA TRP A 142 -2.26 15.03 6.31
C TRP A 142 -2.89 14.92 4.91
N LEU A 143 -2.55 15.85 3.99
CA LEU A 143 -3.01 15.80 2.61
C LEU A 143 -2.52 14.53 1.91
N ALA A 144 -1.22 14.24 2.00
CA ALA A 144 -0.62 13.05 1.39
C ALA A 144 -1.28 11.75 1.89
N TRP A 145 -1.66 11.71 3.17
CA TRP A 145 -2.39 10.58 3.74
C TRP A 145 -3.80 10.43 3.15
N VAL A 146 -4.59 11.50 3.12
CA VAL A 146 -5.96 11.45 2.58
C VAL A 146 -5.95 11.12 1.09
N THR A 147 -5.05 11.73 0.30
CA THR A 147 -4.89 11.41 -1.12
C THR A 147 -4.41 9.98 -1.33
N GLY A 148 -3.56 9.47 -0.45
CA GLY A 148 -3.11 8.07 -0.48
C GLY A 148 -4.24 7.08 -0.27
N ILE A 149 -5.13 7.34 0.70
CA ILE A 149 -6.35 6.54 0.90
C ILE A 149 -7.24 6.59 -0.34
N GLY A 150 -7.48 7.79 -0.89
CA GLY A 150 -8.26 7.95 -2.12
C GLY A 150 -7.67 7.15 -3.29
N MET A 151 -6.35 7.20 -3.47
CA MET A 151 -5.65 6.44 -4.50
C MET A 151 -5.80 4.92 -4.30
N ALA A 152 -5.71 4.43 -3.05
CA ALA A 152 -5.89 3.01 -2.75
C ALA A 152 -7.31 2.52 -3.12
N VAL A 153 -8.35 3.34 -2.86
CA VAL A 153 -9.73 3.03 -3.26
C VAL A 153 -9.88 3.00 -4.79
N VAL A 154 -9.27 3.95 -5.50
CA VAL A 154 -9.28 3.97 -6.98
C VAL A 154 -8.58 2.73 -7.55
N ILE A 155 -7.41 2.37 -7.03
CA ILE A 155 -6.67 1.16 -7.46
C ILE A 155 -7.53 -0.09 -7.22
N TRP A 156 -8.19 -0.20 -6.06
CA TRP A 156 -9.06 -1.32 -5.75
C TRP A 156 -10.26 -1.41 -6.71
N PHE A 157 -10.89 -0.28 -7.02
CA PHE A 157 -11.99 -0.23 -7.99
C PHE A 157 -11.54 -0.64 -9.39
N ILE A 158 -10.39 -0.12 -9.86
CA ILE A 158 -9.80 -0.51 -11.15
C ILE A 158 -9.52 -2.03 -11.16
N GLY A 159 -8.98 -2.59 -10.08
CA GLY A 159 -8.73 -4.03 -9.95
C GLY A 159 -10.00 -4.88 -10.11
N ILE A 160 -11.11 -4.47 -9.48
CA ILE A 160 -12.41 -5.14 -9.64
C ILE A 160 -12.90 -5.05 -11.09
N THR A 161 -12.87 -3.86 -11.69
CA THR A 161 -13.32 -3.71 -13.08
C THR A 161 -12.47 -4.52 -14.05
N GLY A 162 -11.14 -4.57 -13.84
CA GLY A 162 -10.23 -5.40 -14.63
C GLY A 162 -10.49 -6.90 -14.50
N TYR A 163 -10.87 -7.37 -13.32
CA TYR A 163 -11.29 -8.76 -13.11
C TYR A 163 -12.54 -9.11 -13.93
N TRP A 164 -13.50 -8.19 -14.03
CA TRP A 164 -14.71 -8.40 -14.83
C TRP A 164 -14.47 -8.51 -16.34
N LEU A 165 -13.39 -7.93 -16.88
CA LEU A 165 -13.05 -8.05 -18.32
C LEU A 165 -12.77 -9.50 -18.77
N ILE A 166 -12.43 -10.40 -17.85
CA ILE A 166 -12.10 -11.80 -18.23
C ILE A 166 -13.37 -12.61 -18.53
N TRP A 167 -14.54 -12.16 -18.07
CA TRP A 167 -15.89 -12.75 -18.25
C TRP A 167 -15.90 -14.29 -18.31
N ASP A 168 -16.21 -14.90 -17.16
CA ASP A 168 -16.38 -16.33 -16.85
C ASP A 168 -16.24 -17.36 -18.00
N GLU A 169 -15.22 -18.23 -17.89
CA GLU A 169 -15.14 -19.53 -18.59
C GLU A 169 -16.44 -20.35 -18.50
N ARG A 170 -17.23 -20.14 -17.43
CA ARG A 170 -18.51 -20.82 -17.20
C ARG A 170 -19.59 -20.41 -18.21
N ALA A 171 -19.54 -19.20 -18.76
CA ALA A 171 -20.46 -18.78 -19.82
C ALA A 171 -20.18 -19.50 -21.15
N ALA A 172 -18.91 -19.84 -21.43
CA ALA A 172 -18.52 -20.57 -22.62
C ALA A 172 -18.85 -22.08 -22.54
N LEU A 173 -18.89 -22.67 -21.34
CA LEU A 173 -19.26 -24.08 -21.13
C LEU A 173 -20.78 -24.35 -21.24
N LEU A 174 -21.61 -23.29 -21.27
CA LEU A 174 -23.06 -23.39 -21.37
C LEU A 174 -23.60 -23.20 -22.80
N ASN A 175 -22.72 -23.21 -23.81
CA ASN A 175 -23.05 -23.12 -25.24
C ASN A 175 -22.31 -24.22 -26.02
#